data_AF-A0A1U7ISP9-F1
#
_entry.id   AF-A0A1U7ISP9-F1
#
_cell.length_a   1.000
_cell.length_b   1.000
_cell.length_c   1.000
_cell.angle_alpha   90.00
_cell.angle_beta   90.00
_cell.angle_gamma   90.00
#
_symmetry.space_group_name_H-M   'P 1'
#
loop_
_entity.id
_entity.type
_entity.pdbx_description
1 polymer ?
#
loop_
_entity_poly.entity_id
_entity_poly.type
_entity_poly.pdbx_seq_one_letter_code
_entity_poly.pdbx_strand_id
1 'polypeptide(L)'
;MSQSSWLKKLLIGSAGCGVSAIALGTTFAAPSQATTLTGFTTTGSMMNGMEVKVNFLSGGSQTAIWGTTGYNAGGAFGNEWSLTQVGNTFGQPWTFSYSGLDKISSLVVNAVPGNTVFDRTFNGFGTPGSANGWDFQVISGQSPTSFAYEVPIDISVGDLFGSLALTWNNGFSGMMRFIAETDNGSADDPVKVAQSVPEPASVLSLLALGTLGASSMLKRKQKLKV
;
A
#
# COMPACT_ATOMS: atom_id res chain seq x y z
N MET A 1 82.90 30.46 5.87
CA MET A 1 82.88 31.28 7.10
C MET A 1 81.42 31.56 7.43
N SER A 2 80.88 30.89 8.46
CA SER A 2 80.53 31.50 9.77
C SER A 2 79.16 32.20 9.70
N GLN A 3 78.16 32.02 10.57
CA GLN A 3 78.09 31.62 11.98
C GLN A 3 76.64 31.20 12.35
N SER A 4 76.55 30.37 13.41
CA SER A 4 75.52 30.19 14.46
C SER A 4 74.17 30.95 14.37
N SER A 5 73.02 30.28 14.51
CA SER A 5 72.34 29.85 15.76
C SER A 5 71.92 30.99 16.72
N TRP A 6 70.60 31.15 16.97
CA TRP A 6 69.93 30.96 18.29
C TRP A 6 68.59 31.72 18.43
N LEU A 7 67.57 30.98 18.92
CA LEU A 7 66.52 31.40 19.88
C LEU A 7 65.36 32.34 19.44
N LYS A 8 64.13 31.82 19.28
CA LYS A 8 63.13 31.62 20.37
C LYS A 8 61.80 31.04 19.85
N LYS A 9 61.25 30.17 20.70
CA LYS A 9 59.94 29.49 20.61
C LYS A 9 58.77 30.46 20.45
N LEU A 10 57.78 30.09 19.64
CA LEU A 10 56.38 30.24 20.02
C LEU A 10 55.55 29.07 19.47
N LEU A 11 55.16 28.17 20.38
CA LEU A 11 54.06 27.24 20.18
C LEU A 11 52.76 28.05 20.21
N ILE A 12 52.00 28.04 19.13
CA ILE A 12 50.55 28.19 19.19
C ILE A 12 49.97 27.00 18.45
N GLY A 13 49.51 26.03 19.22
CA GLY A 13 48.62 24.99 18.74
C GLY A 13 47.29 25.64 18.39
N SER A 14 46.99 25.75 17.10
CA SER A 14 45.61 25.86 16.65
C SER A 14 45.04 24.44 16.64
N ALA A 15 44.30 24.11 17.70
CA ALA A 15 43.35 23.01 17.65
C ALA A 15 42.45 23.25 16.43
N GLY A 16 42.61 22.41 15.41
CA GLY A 16 41.68 22.36 14.29
C GLY A 16 40.33 21.95 14.84
N CYS A 17 39.45 22.92 15.07
CA CYS A 17 38.02 22.66 15.18
C CYS A 17 37.59 22.10 13.83
N GLY A 18 37.54 20.77 13.74
CA GLY A 18 36.83 20.09 12.65
C GLY A 18 35.39 20.56 12.70
N VAL A 19 35.03 21.45 11.79
CA VAL A 19 33.62 21.75 11.54
C VAL A 19 33.07 20.53 10.83
N SER A 20 32.46 19.62 11.60
CA SER A 20 31.56 18.63 11.04
C SER A 20 30.34 19.38 10.53
N ALA A 21 30.35 19.73 9.24
CA ALA A 21 29.14 20.14 8.55
C ALA A 21 28.19 18.94 8.54
N ILE A 22 27.22 18.92 9.45
CA ILE A 22 26.08 18.01 9.35
C ILE A 22 25.29 18.50 8.14
N ALA A 23 25.48 17.85 7.00
CA ALA A 23 24.60 18.01 5.86
C ALA A 23 23.21 17.53 6.29
N LEU A 24 22.34 18.48 6.64
CA LEU A 24 20.90 18.24 6.72
C LEU A 24 20.42 18.00 5.29
N GLY A 25 20.62 16.77 4.81
CA GLY A 25 19.98 16.31 3.59
C GLY A 25 18.49 16.28 3.84
N THR A 26 17.76 17.33 3.42
CA THR A 26 16.34 17.19 3.18
C THR A 26 16.21 16.24 2.00
N THR A 27 16.04 14.94 2.28
CA THR A 27 15.51 14.03 1.28
C THR A 27 14.09 14.49 1.02
N PHE A 28 13.92 15.38 0.05
CA PHE A 28 12.64 15.55 -0.60
C PHE A 28 12.34 14.17 -1.18
N ALA A 29 11.31 13.49 -0.65
CA ALA A 29 10.75 12.35 -1.36
C ALA A 29 10.49 12.83 -2.78
N ALA A 30 11.01 12.11 -3.78
CA ALA A 30 10.63 12.37 -5.15
C ALA A 30 9.10 12.41 -5.22
N PRO A 31 8.48 13.31 -6.01
CA PRO A 31 7.04 13.26 -6.19
C PRO A 31 6.69 11.82 -6.56
N SER A 32 5.80 11.21 -5.78
CA SER A 32 5.15 9.98 -6.17
C SER A 32 4.66 10.21 -7.60
N GLN A 33 5.12 9.37 -8.53
CA GLN A 33 4.65 9.49 -9.89
C GLN A 33 3.17 9.14 -9.88
N ALA A 34 2.34 10.14 -10.16
CA ALA A 34 0.89 10.04 -10.16
C ALA A 34 0.48 8.90 -11.10
N THR A 35 0.06 7.78 -10.52
CA THR A 35 -0.61 6.69 -11.22
C THR A 35 -1.75 7.27 -12.05
N THR A 36 -1.68 7.14 -13.37
CA THR A 36 -2.78 7.51 -14.26
C THR A 36 -3.68 6.29 -14.46
N LEU A 37 -4.95 6.40 -14.07
CA LEU A 37 -5.95 5.39 -14.39
C LEU A 37 -6.36 5.49 -15.86
N THR A 38 -6.50 4.34 -16.53
CA THR A 38 -6.92 4.25 -17.93
C THR A 38 -8.43 4.14 -18.06
N GLY A 39 -9.12 5.21 -17.70
CA GLY A 39 -10.54 5.42 -18.01
C GLY A 39 -11.54 4.61 -17.17
N PHE A 40 -12.82 5.01 -17.29
CA PHE A 40 -13.94 4.59 -16.44
C PHE A 40 -14.58 3.24 -16.83
N THR A 41 -13.83 2.34 -17.48
CA THR A 41 -14.37 1.06 -17.96
C THR A 41 -13.32 -0.02 -17.86
N THR A 42 -13.49 -0.87 -16.84
CA THR A 42 -12.66 -2.04 -16.63
C THR A 42 -13.48 -3.28 -16.88
N THR A 43 -12.95 -4.22 -17.67
CA THR A 43 -13.62 -5.49 -17.95
C THR A 43 -12.79 -6.67 -17.47
N GLY A 44 -13.43 -7.84 -17.39
CA GLY A 44 -12.79 -9.11 -17.03
C GLY A 44 -11.50 -9.39 -17.80
N SER A 45 -11.43 -9.00 -19.07
CA SER A 45 -10.25 -9.22 -19.92
C SER A 45 -9.05 -8.33 -19.58
N MET A 46 -9.29 -7.18 -18.93
CA MET A 46 -8.26 -6.18 -18.63
C MET A 46 -7.53 -6.45 -17.32
N MET A 47 -8.05 -7.37 -16.49
CA MET A 47 -7.52 -7.69 -15.17
C MET A 47 -6.55 -8.88 -15.19
N ASN A 48 -5.92 -9.16 -16.34
CA ASN A 48 -4.96 -10.26 -16.47
C ASN A 48 -3.81 -10.12 -15.48
N GLY A 49 -3.51 -11.19 -14.76
CA GLY A 49 -2.39 -11.23 -13.81
C GLY A 49 -2.78 -10.99 -12.36
N MET A 50 -4.02 -10.58 -12.05
CA MET A 50 -4.48 -10.56 -10.66
C MET A 50 -4.31 -11.92 -9.99
N GLU A 51 -4.10 -11.93 -8.68
CA GLU A 51 -3.98 -13.14 -7.89
C GLU A 51 -5.25 -13.35 -7.06
N VAL A 52 -5.87 -14.52 -7.18
CA VAL A 52 -7.04 -14.91 -6.41
C VAL A 52 -6.68 -16.07 -5.50
N LYS A 53 -6.79 -15.86 -4.19
CA LYS A 53 -6.51 -16.87 -3.17
C LYS A 53 -7.77 -17.27 -2.42
N VAL A 54 -7.98 -18.56 -2.29
CA VAL A 54 -9.03 -19.18 -1.50
C VAL A 54 -8.39 -19.93 -0.34
N ASN A 55 -8.89 -19.71 0.88
CA ASN A 55 -8.54 -20.52 2.05
C ASN A 55 -9.74 -21.38 2.42
N PHE A 56 -9.49 -22.60 2.87
CA PHE A 56 -10.53 -23.56 3.24
C PHE A 56 -10.61 -23.69 4.77
N LEU A 57 -11.78 -24.04 5.30
CA LEU A 57 -11.97 -24.25 6.75
C LEU A 57 -11.12 -25.41 7.29
N SER A 58 -10.80 -26.41 6.47
CA SER A 58 -9.87 -27.48 6.86
C SER A 58 -8.40 -27.04 7.00
N GLY A 59 -8.08 -25.79 6.64
CA GLY A 59 -6.72 -25.23 6.75
C GLY A 59 -5.89 -25.26 5.47
N GLY A 60 -6.42 -25.79 4.36
CA GLY A 60 -5.79 -25.70 3.04
C GLY A 60 -5.95 -24.33 2.36
N SER A 61 -5.17 -24.07 1.31
CA SER A 61 -5.40 -22.91 0.44
C SER A 61 -5.08 -23.22 -1.02
N GLN A 62 -5.67 -22.46 -1.93
CA GLN A 62 -5.38 -22.48 -3.35
C GLN A 62 -5.24 -21.06 -3.87
N THR A 63 -4.31 -20.86 -4.79
CA THR A 63 -4.11 -19.59 -5.49
C THR A 63 -4.22 -19.85 -6.99
N ALA A 64 -4.94 -18.99 -7.70
CA ALA A 64 -5.01 -18.98 -9.15
C ALA A 64 -4.78 -17.56 -9.68
N ILE A 65 -4.17 -17.49 -10.86
CA ILE A 65 -3.95 -16.23 -11.57
C ILE A 65 -5.14 -15.96 -12.48
N TRP A 66 -5.60 -14.71 -12.48
CA TRP A 66 -6.66 -14.24 -13.35
C TRP A 66 -6.21 -14.23 -14.80
N GLY A 67 -7.00 -14.84 -15.67
CA GLY A 67 -6.78 -14.87 -17.12
C GLY A 67 -8.01 -14.45 -17.92
N THR A 68 -7.77 -13.91 -19.11
CA THR A 68 -8.79 -13.57 -20.08
C THR A 68 -9.46 -14.83 -20.58
N THR A 69 -10.79 -14.85 -20.55
CA THR A 69 -11.62 -15.97 -21.02
C THR A 69 -12.49 -15.60 -22.21
N GLY A 70 -12.55 -14.31 -22.56
CA GLY A 70 -13.26 -13.78 -23.72
C GLY A 70 -13.00 -12.29 -23.90
N TYR A 71 -13.59 -11.70 -24.95
CA TYR A 71 -13.33 -10.31 -25.35
C TYR A 71 -13.46 -9.29 -24.21
N ASN A 72 -14.46 -9.46 -23.33
CA ASN A 72 -14.71 -8.61 -22.17
C ASN A 72 -14.81 -9.43 -20.86
N ALA A 73 -14.22 -10.61 -20.85
CA ALA A 73 -14.41 -11.61 -19.80
C ALA A 73 -13.08 -12.15 -19.30
N GLY A 74 -13.04 -12.45 -18.01
CA GLY A 74 -11.91 -13.10 -17.38
C GLY A 74 -12.31 -13.86 -16.12
N GLY A 75 -11.36 -14.60 -15.58
CA GLY A 75 -11.55 -15.31 -14.32
C GLY A 75 -10.31 -16.01 -13.81
N ALA A 76 -10.41 -16.45 -12.56
CA ALA A 76 -9.46 -17.34 -11.90
C ALA A 76 -10.18 -18.64 -11.54
N PHE A 77 -9.52 -19.78 -11.77
CA PHE A 77 -10.11 -21.11 -11.66
C PHE A 77 -9.20 -22.00 -10.83
N GLY A 78 -9.74 -22.60 -9.77
CA GLY A 78 -9.05 -23.60 -8.96
C GLY A 78 -9.81 -24.92 -8.96
N ASN A 79 -9.48 -25.80 -8.01
CA ASN A 79 -10.20 -27.06 -7.88
C ASN A 79 -11.58 -26.78 -7.28
N GLU A 80 -12.63 -27.05 -8.04
CA GLU A 80 -14.04 -26.92 -7.65
C GLU A 80 -14.54 -25.49 -7.37
N TRP A 81 -13.68 -24.47 -7.49
CA TRP A 81 -14.05 -23.06 -7.41
C TRP A 81 -13.66 -22.24 -8.63
N SER A 82 -14.38 -21.15 -8.84
CA SER A 82 -14.03 -20.13 -9.83
C SER A 82 -14.50 -18.75 -9.38
N LEU A 83 -13.75 -17.72 -9.77
CA LEU A 83 -14.17 -16.33 -9.72
C LEU A 83 -14.13 -15.77 -11.14
N THR A 84 -15.24 -15.21 -11.62
CA THR A 84 -15.35 -14.71 -12.98
C THR A 84 -16.00 -13.34 -13.01
N GLN A 85 -15.66 -12.56 -14.04
CA GLN A 85 -16.28 -11.27 -14.31
C GLN A 85 -16.43 -11.11 -15.83
N VAL A 86 -17.60 -10.62 -16.25
CA VAL A 86 -17.92 -10.36 -17.66
C VAL A 86 -18.53 -8.96 -17.80
N GLY A 87 -18.01 -8.18 -18.74
CA GLY A 87 -18.49 -6.82 -19.01
C GLY A 87 -17.82 -5.77 -18.12
N ASN A 88 -18.39 -4.57 -18.06
CA ASN A 88 -17.84 -3.46 -17.27
C ASN A 88 -18.10 -3.68 -15.76
N THR A 89 -17.07 -3.67 -14.92
CA THR A 89 -17.18 -3.78 -13.46
C THR A 89 -18.00 -2.65 -12.84
N PHE A 90 -18.20 -1.53 -13.53
CA PHE A 90 -19.21 -0.54 -13.21
C PHE A 90 -20.63 -1.13 -13.40
N GLY A 91 -21.16 -1.72 -12.33
CA GLY A 91 -22.51 -2.25 -12.27
C GLY A 91 -22.73 -3.67 -12.84
N GLN A 92 -21.74 -4.31 -13.47
CA GLN A 92 -21.84 -5.74 -13.81
C GLN A 92 -21.29 -6.63 -12.68
N PRO A 93 -21.98 -7.74 -12.35
CA PRO A 93 -21.58 -8.59 -11.24
C PRO A 93 -20.43 -9.52 -11.56
N TRP A 94 -19.61 -9.71 -10.55
CA TRP A 94 -18.72 -10.85 -10.40
C TRP A 94 -19.52 -12.09 -10.02
N THR A 95 -19.03 -13.27 -10.40
CA THR A 95 -19.61 -14.56 -10.01
C THR A 95 -18.53 -15.42 -9.35
N PHE A 96 -18.69 -15.70 -8.06
CA PHE A 96 -17.88 -16.65 -7.31
C PHE A 96 -18.66 -17.95 -7.12
N SER A 97 -18.08 -19.07 -7.51
CA SER A 97 -18.71 -20.39 -7.40
C SER A 97 -17.77 -21.36 -6.70
N TYR A 98 -18.33 -22.23 -5.87
CA TYR A 98 -17.62 -23.34 -5.24
C TYR A 98 -18.55 -24.54 -5.02
N SER A 99 -18.07 -25.73 -5.42
CA SER A 99 -18.86 -26.97 -5.45
C SER A 99 -18.22 -28.13 -4.67
N GLY A 100 -17.14 -27.86 -3.94
CA GLY A 100 -16.41 -28.87 -3.19
C GLY A 100 -17.08 -29.31 -1.88
N LEU A 101 -16.56 -30.39 -1.31
CA LEU A 101 -17.07 -30.99 -0.07
C LEU A 101 -16.68 -30.20 1.20
N ASP A 102 -15.50 -29.57 1.21
CA ASP A 102 -15.08 -28.65 2.27
C ASP A 102 -15.84 -27.32 2.16
N LYS A 103 -15.49 -26.30 2.95
CA LYS A 103 -16.01 -24.94 2.84
C LYS A 103 -14.88 -23.93 2.73
N ILE A 104 -15.15 -22.84 2.02
CA ILE A 104 -14.19 -21.74 1.86
C ILE A 104 -14.31 -20.79 3.05
N SER A 105 -13.22 -20.58 3.79
CA SER A 105 -13.17 -19.66 4.92
C SER A 105 -12.91 -18.22 4.48
N SER A 106 -12.12 -18.01 3.42
CA SER A 106 -11.92 -16.69 2.82
C SER A 106 -11.57 -16.73 1.34
N LEU A 107 -11.93 -15.64 0.67
CA LEU A 107 -11.54 -15.28 -0.69
C LEU A 107 -10.76 -13.97 -0.60
N VAL A 108 -9.54 -13.93 -1.13
CA VAL A 108 -8.72 -12.72 -1.22
C VAL A 108 -8.39 -12.49 -2.69
N VAL A 109 -8.72 -11.29 -3.18
CA VAL A 109 -8.41 -10.86 -4.54
C VAL A 109 -7.35 -9.77 -4.46
N ASN A 110 -6.13 -10.08 -4.87
CA ASN A 110 -5.04 -9.14 -4.99
C ASN A 110 -4.98 -8.61 -6.43
N ALA A 111 -5.42 -7.38 -6.62
CA ALA A 111 -5.62 -6.77 -7.92
C ALA A 111 -4.34 -6.13 -8.50
N VAL A 112 -3.39 -5.74 -7.63
CA VAL A 112 -2.19 -4.99 -8.00
C VAL A 112 -1.36 -5.67 -9.11
N PRO A 113 -1.07 -6.99 -9.05
CA PRO A 113 -0.29 -7.65 -10.10
C PRO A 113 -0.97 -7.63 -11.48
N GLY A 114 -2.31 -7.49 -11.52
CA GLY A 114 -3.07 -7.31 -12.75
C GLY A 114 -3.24 -5.86 -13.17
N ASN A 115 -2.41 -4.95 -12.66
CA ASN A 115 -2.50 -3.51 -12.89
C ASN A 115 -3.92 -2.96 -12.62
N THR A 116 -4.59 -3.54 -11.63
CA THR A 116 -6.00 -3.28 -11.31
C THR A 116 -6.10 -2.79 -9.87
N VAL A 117 -7.07 -1.92 -9.60
CA VAL A 117 -7.47 -1.46 -8.27
C VAL A 117 -8.96 -1.65 -8.09
N PHE A 118 -9.41 -1.81 -6.85
CA PHE A 118 -10.80 -1.66 -6.50
C PHE A 118 -11.12 -0.20 -6.23
N ASP A 119 -12.22 0.28 -6.79
CA ASP A 119 -12.72 1.63 -6.58
C ASP A 119 -13.98 1.60 -5.71
N ARG A 120 -13.99 2.43 -4.68
CA ARG A 120 -15.03 2.48 -3.66
C ARG A 120 -15.84 3.75 -3.77
N THR A 121 -17.04 3.71 -3.20
CA THR A 121 -17.82 4.94 -3.11
C THR A 121 -17.12 5.95 -2.21
N PHE A 122 -16.90 7.16 -2.72
CA PHE A 122 -16.27 8.26 -1.99
C PHE A 122 -17.24 9.43 -1.77
N ASN A 123 -17.18 10.06 -0.60
CA ASN A 123 -17.96 11.25 -0.32
C ASN A 123 -17.20 12.50 -0.77
N GLY A 124 -17.46 12.95 -2.00
CA GLY A 124 -16.82 14.12 -2.61
C GLY A 124 -16.35 13.83 -4.03
N PHE A 125 -15.32 14.54 -4.46
CA PHE A 125 -14.61 14.18 -5.68
C PHE A 125 -13.68 13.01 -5.35
N GLY A 126 -13.90 11.85 -5.96
CA GLY A 126 -13.02 10.68 -5.86
C GLY A 126 -11.69 10.88 -6.57
N THR A 127 -10.89 9.83 -6.64
CA THR A 127 -9.57 9.87 -7.28
C THR A 127 -9.68 10.25 -8.77
N PRO A 128 -8.92 11.26 -9.26
CA PRO A 128 -8.96 11.66 -10.65
C PRO A 128 -8.65 10.52 -11.63
N GLY A 129 -9.45 10.41 -12.69
CA GLY A 129 -9.32 9.31 -13.66
C GLY A 129 -10.10 8.04 -13.29
N SER A 130 -10.72 8.01 -12.12
CA SER A 130 -11.66 6.99 -11.64
C SER A 130 -13.11 7.43 -11.78
N ALA A 131 -14.04 6.49 -11.90
CA ALA A 131 -15.46 6.82 -11.98
C ALA A 131 -16.03 7.08 -10.58
N ASN A 132 -17.35 7.06 -10.43
CA ASN A 132 -17.95 7.02 -9.10
C ASN A 132 -17.94 5.56 -8.62
N GLY A 133 -16.89 5.17 -7.89
CA GLY A 133 -16.69 3.83 -7.34
C GLY A 133 -17.91 3.20 -6.64
N TRP A 134 -18.07 1.88 -6.76
CA TRP A 134 -19.12 1.09 -6.07
C TRP A 134 -18.49 0.16 -5.04
N ASP A 135 -18.90 0.35 -3.79
CA ASP A 135 -18.58 -0.55 -2.69
C ASP A 135 -19.05 -1.99 -2.95
N PHE A 136 -18.34 -2.94 -2.34
CA PHE A 136 -18.68 -4.35 -2.38
C PHE A 136 -20.13 -4.57 -1.94
N GLN A 137 -20.92 -5.21 -2.80
CA GLN A 137 -22.30 -5.49 -2.52
C GLN A 137 -22.70 -6.86 -3.06
N VAL A 138 -23.22 -7.73 -2.19
CA VAL A 138 -23.80 -9.01 -2.62
C VAL A 138 -25.15 -8.77 -3.29
N ILE A 139 -25.31 -9.32 -4.50
CA ILE A 139 -26.58 -9.30 -5.26
C ILE A 139 -27.39 -10.56 -4.96
N SER A 140 -26.72 -11.71 -4.92
CA SER A 140 -27.36 -13.00 -4.61
C SER A 140 -26.37 -14.03 -4.09
N GLY A 141 -26.88 -15.05 -3.41
CA GLY A 141 -26.08 -16.10 -2.81
C GLY A 141 -25.73 -15.84 -1.34
N GLN A 142 -24.77 -16.59 -0.82
CA GLN A 142 -24.35 -16.50 0.58
C GLN A 142 -23.42 -15.31 0.81
N SER A 143 -23.89 -14.30 1.55
CA SER A 143 -23.05 -13.16 1.94
C SER A 143 -21.88 -13.57 2.84
N PRO A 144 -20.72 -12.89 2.73
CA PRO A 144 -19.64 -13.04 3.69
C PRO A 144 -20.06 -12.52 5.07
N THR A 145 -19.44 -13.07 6.12
CA THR A 145 -19.56 -12.55 7.48
C THR A 145 -18.93 -11.17 7.60
N SER A 146 -17.82 -10.94 6.90
CA SER A 146 -17.16 -9.63 6.80
C SER A 146 -16.40 -9.50 5.48
N PHE A 147 -16.14 -8.26 5.08
CA PHE A 147 -15.26 -7.94 3.97
C PHE A 147 -14.34 -6.77 4.33
N ALA A 148 -13.19 -6.68 3.68
CA ALA A 148 -12.21 -5.62 3.89
C ALA A 148 -11.58 -5.22 2.56
N TYR A 149 -11.43 -3.91 2.37
CA TYR A 149 -10.56 -3.35 1.36
C TYR A 149 -9.21 -3.06 1.99
N GLU A 150 -8.15 -3.53 1.34
CA GLU A 150 -6.79 -3.49 1.87
C GLU A 150 -5.83 -2.93 0.82
N VAL A 151 -4.60 -2.61 1.25
CA VAL A 151 -3.52 -2.10 0.39
C VAL A 151 -3.91 -0.76 -0.25
N PRO A 152 -3.79 0.36 0.46
CA PRO A 152 -4.08 1.67 -0.11
C PRO A 152 -3.18 1.96 -1.33
N ILE A 153 -3.73 2.63 -2.33
CA ILE A 153 -3.05 2.99 -3.57
C ILE A 153 -2.50 4.41 -3.47
N ASP A 154 -1.34 4.65 -4.06
CA ASP A 154 -0.55 5.88 -3.86
C ASP A 154 -1.29 7.17 -4.29
N ILE A 155 -2.09 7.09 -5.37
CA ILE A 155 -2.91 8.22 -5.86
C ILE A 155 -4.25 8.38 -5.12
N SER A 156 -4.59 7.42 -4.29
CA SER A 156 -5.92 7.30 -3.71
C SER A 156 -6.22 8.50 -2.79
N VAL A 157 -7.38 9.11 -2.96
CA VAL A 157 -7.94 10.02 -1.94
C VAL A 157 -8.62 9.27 -0.79
N GLY A 158 -8.48 7.94 -0.76
CA GLY A 158 -9.04 7.03 0.24
C GLY A 158 -10.07 6.04 -0.30
N ASP A 159 -10.26 5.99 -1.61
CA ASP A 159 -11.26 5.21 -2.35
C ASP A 159 -10.67 4.04 -3.15
N LEU A 160 -9.40 4.12 -3.56
CA LEU A 160 -8.72 3.07 -4.31
C LEU A 160 -7.93 2.11 -3.42
N PHE A 161 -8.12 0.81 -3.64
CA PHE A 161 -7.51 -0.28 -2.88
C PHE A 161 -6.98 -1.40 -3.78
N GLY A 162 -5.83 -1.96 -3.43
CA GLY A 162 -5.19 -3.03 -4.19
C GLY A 162 -5.74 -4.43 -3.90
N SER A 163 -6.53 -4.59 -2.84
CA SER A 163 -7.04 -5.89 -2.43
C SER A 163 -8.47 -5.81 -1.86
N LEU A 164 -9.24 -6.86 -2.12
CA LEU A 164 -10.55 -7.13 -1.50
C LEU A 164 -10.50 -8.53 -0.85
N ALA A 165 -10.76 -8.58 0.45
CA ALA A 165 -10.85 -9.81 1.22
C ALA A 165 -12.29 -10.05 1.69
N LEU A 166 -12.82 -11.25 1.48
CA LEU A 166 -14.14 -11.71 1.94
C LEU A 166 -13.94 -12.88 2.90
N THR A 167 -14.65 -12.88 4.03
CA THR A 167 -14.51 -13.91 5.08
C THR A 167 -15.86 -14.52 5.45
N TRP A 168 -15.90 -15.84 5.61
CA TRP A 168 -17.07 -16.60 6.08
C TRP A 168 -16.70 -17.44 7.30
N ASN A 169 -17.16 -17.04 8.49
CA ASN A 169 -16.84 -17.76 9.73
C ASN A 169 -17.38 -19.20 9.73
N ASN A 170 -18.52 -19.42 9.08
CA ASN A 170 -19.15 -20.74 8.94
C ASN A 170 -18.86 -21.39 7.57
N GLY A 171 -17.96 -20.80 6.78
CA GLY A 171 -17.57 -21.28 5.47
C GLY A 171 -18.57 -20.97 4.35
N PHE A 172 -18.07 -20.85 3.13
CA PHE A 172 -18.82 -20.60 1.90
C PHE A 172 -19.00 -21.87 1.06
N SER A 173 -20.16 -21.97 0.40
CA SER A 173 -20.50 -23.02 -0.57
C SER A 173 -21.53 -22.50 -1.57
N GLY A 174 -21.51 -23.01 -2.80
CA GLY A 174 -22.49 -22.65 -3.82
C GLY A 174 -22.03 -21.48 -4.68
N MET A 175 -22.94 -20.60 -5.04
CA MET A 175 -22.67 -19.46 -5.93
C MET A 175 -23.04 -18.14 -5.24
N MET A 176 -22.19 -17.14 -5.39
CA MET A 176 -22.43 -15.76 -5.00
C MET A 176 -22.21 -14.83 -6.19
N ARG A 177 -23.13 -13.89 -6.39
CA ARG A 177 -22.96 -12.77 -7.31
C ARG A 177 -22.82 -11.49 -6.50
N PHE A 178 -21.86 -10.66 -6.85
CA PHE A 178 -21.60 -9.41 -6.14
C PHE A 178 -21.10 -8.32 -7.09
N ILE A 179 -21.31 -7.07 -6.71
CA ILE A 179 -20.65 -5.91 -7.32
C ILE A 179 -19.38 -5.62 -6.53
N ALA A 180 -18.32 -5.31 -7.26
CA ALA A 180 -17.15 -4.58 -6.80
C ALA A 180 -16.59 -3.86 -8.03
N GLU A 181 -16.49 -2.55 -7.96
CA GLU A 181 -15.92 -1.76 -9.07
C GLU A 181 -14.40 -1.85 -9.06
N THR A 182 -13.82 -1.80 -10.26
CA THR A 182 -12.38 -1.78 -10.45
C THR A 182 -11.99 -0.82 -11.55
N ASP A 183 -10.77 -0.29 -11.44
CA ASP A 183 -10.08 0.51 -12.45
C ASP A 183 -8.71 -0.05 -12.75
N ASN A 184 -8.12 0.38 -13.88
CA ASN A 184 -6.80 -0.05 -14.32
C ASN A 184 -5.81 1.10 -14.37
N GLY A 185 -4.55 0.80 -14.03
CA GLY A 185 -3.43 1.68 -14.37
C GLY A 185 -3.10 1.58 -15.86
N SER A 186 -2.23 2.47 -16.34
CA SER A 186 -1.72 2.40 -17.72
C SER A 186 -0.52 1.46 -17.84
N ALA A 187 -0.14 1.10 -19.07
CA ALA A 187 1.06 0.32 -19.32
C ALA A 187 2.35 1.09 -18.98
N ASP A 188 2.36 2.40 -19.26
CA ASP A 188 3.52 3.27 -19.02
C ASP A 188 3.60 3.75 -17.56
N ASP A 189 2.50 3.64 -16.83
CA ASP A 189 2.40 4.04 -15.43
C ASP A 189 1.43 3.11 -14.68
N PRO A 190 1.95 1.96 -14.21
CA PRO A 190 1.15 0.94 -13.55
C PRO A 190 0.79 1.33 -12.11
N VAL A 191 -0.21 0.63 -11.57
CA VAL A 191 -0.68 0.75 -10.18
C VAL A 191 0.47 0.56 -9.20
N LYS A 192 0.58 1.51 -8.26
CA LYS A 192 1.57 1.50 -7.18
C LYS A 192 0.87 1.54 -5.83
N VAL A 193 1.32 0.69 -4.92
CA VAL A 193 0.87 0.71 -3.53
C VAL A 193 1.39 1.97 -2.84
N ALA A 194 0.57 2.58 -1.99
CA ALA A 194 1.00 3.72 -1.19
C ALA A 194 2.17 3.29 -0.30
N GLN A 195 3.32 3.95 -0.45
CA GLN A 195 4.45 3.70 0.44
C GLN A 195 4.18 4.38 1.77
N SER A 196 4.35 3.66 2.89
CA SER A 196 4.40 4.31 4.19
C SER A 196 5.64 5.19 4.22
N VAL A 197 5.43 6.51 4.33
CA VAL A 197 6.53 7.44 4.59
C VAL A 197 7.11 7.06 5.95
N PRO A 198 8.39 6.65 6.05
CA PRO A 198 8.99 6.38 7.35
C PRO A 198 8.90 7.65 8.19
N GLU A 199 8.32 7.55 9.39
CA GLU A 199 8.36 8.67 10.32
C GLU A 199 9.82 9.11 10.50
N PRO A 200 10.15 10.41 10.39
CA PRO A 200 11.53 10.83 10.54
C PRO A 200 12.00 10.48 11.95
N ALA A 201 12.87 9.47 12.06
CA ALA A 201 13.55 9.11 13.31
C ALA A 201 14.33 10.30 13.94
N SER A 202 14.50 11.37 13.17
CA SER A 202 15.08 12.65 13.61
C SER A 202 14.21 13.43 14.60
N VAL A 203 12.87 13.34 14.57
CA VAL A 203 12.00 14.11 15.49
C VAL A 203 12.15 13.62 16.94
N LEU A 204 12.25 12.30 17.13
CA LEU A 204 12.51 11.71 18.45
C LEU A 204 13.94 12.00 18.96
N SER A 205 14.91 12.02 18.05
CA SER A 205 16.32 12.29 18.37
C SER A 205 16.56 13.75 18.80
N LEU A 206 15.89 14.72 18.17
CA LEU A 206 15.96 16.15 18.54
C LEU A 206 15.31 16.44 19.90
N LEU A 207 14.20 15.75 20.22
CA LEU A 207 13.54 15.88 21.53
C LEU A 207 14.36 15.27 22.66
N ALA A 208 15.03 14.14 22.40
CA ALA A 208 15.92 13.49 23.37
C ALA A 208 17.21 14.30 23.66
N LEU A 209 17.78 14.97 22.65
CA LEU A 209 18.99 15.80 22.84
C LEU A 209 18.68 17.15 23.50
N GLY A 210 17.50 17.73 23.26
CA GLY A 210 17.08 19.00 23.89
C GLY A 210 16.90 18.88 25.41
N THR A 211 16.41 17.74 25.90
CA THR A 211 16.17 17.51 27.34
C THR A 211 17.46 17.22 28.13
N LEU A 212 18.47 16.61 27.52
CA LEU A 212 19.79 16.41 28.13
C LEU A 212 20.58 17.74 28.23
N GLY A 213 20.43 18.64 27.26
CA GLY A 213 21.02 19.98 27.29
C GLY A 213 20.48 20.86 28.43
N ALA A 214 19.15 20.93 28.58
CA ALA A 214 18.49 21.75 29.61
C ALA A 214 18.80 21.27 31.05
N SER A 215 18.90 19.95 31.25
CA SER A 215 19.20 19.33 32.56
C SER A 215 20.61 19.67 33.06
N SER A 216 21.59 19.78 32.15
CA SER A 216 22.98 20.11 32.50
C SER A 216 23.19 21.58 32.88
N MET A 217 22.42 22.50 32.29
CA MET A 217 22.51 23.94 32.61
C MET A 217 21.87 24.30 33.95
N LEU A 218 20.81 23.60 34.36
CA LEU A 218 20.16 23.83 35.66
C LEU A 218 21.06 23.43 36.84
N LYS A 219 21.80 22.31 36.74
CA LYS A 219 22.77 21.89 37.77
C LYS A 219 23.94 22.87 37.94
N ARG A 220 24.35 23.58 36.88
CA ARG A 220 25.47 24.51 36.94
C ARG A 220 25.12 25.83 37.64
N LYS A 221 23.86 26.28 37.55
CA LYS A 221 23.39 27.50 38.24
C LYS A 221 23.21 27.31 39.75
N GLN A 222 22.99 26.09 40.24
CA GLN A 222 22.85 25.82 41.67
C GLN A 222 24.19 25.77 42.43
N LYS A 223 25.33 25.56 41.75
CA LYS A 223 26.67 25.56 42.38
C LYS A 223 27.32 26.95 42.49
N LEU A 224 26.69 28.01 41.97
CA LEU A 224 27.21 29.39 42.00
C LEU A 224 26.53 30.29 43.05
N LYS A 225 25.73 29.71 43.94
CA LYS A 225 25.25 30.37 45.17
C LYS A 225 25.76 29.60 46.39
N VAL A 226 27.04 29.78 46.71
CA VAL A 226 27.62 29.71 48.06
C VAL A 226 28.58 30.88 48.16
#